data_AF-A0A7H4MXT1-F1
#
_entry.id   AF-A0A7H4MXT1-F1
#
_cell.length_a   1.000
_cell.length_b   1.000
_cell.length_c   1.000
_cell.angle_alpha   90.00
_cell.angle_beta   90.00
_cell.angle_gamma   90.00
#
_symmetry.space_group_name_H-M   'P 1'
#
loop_
_entity.id
_entity.type
_entity.pdbx_description
1 polymer ?
#
loop_
_entity_poly.entity_id
_entity_poly.type
_entity_poly.pdbx_seq_one_letter_code
_entity_poly.pdbx_strand_id
1 'polypeptide(L)'
;MPLEEYDSYIGPDGYFNMIFDFHAADIDVENGSEWFKQRDWNVREFREALFASQRAFYQAGWGTTFIENHDQPRALSKLIRDADYQNDVGAKALAAMYFFMPERRLFIRARSWG
;
A
#
# COMPACT_ATOMS: atom_id res chain seq x y z
N MET A 1 -11.86 3.96 -2.73
CA MET A 1 -12.37 5.35 -2.76
C MET A 1 -11.52 6.12 -3.75
N PRO A 2 -12.12 6.93 -4.63
CA PRO A 2 -11.35 7.79 -5.55
C PRO A 2 -10.39 8.72 -4.80
N LEU A 3 -9.24 9.03 -5.39
CA LEU A 3 -8.22 9.88 -4.76
C LEU A 3 -8.70 11.33 -4.59
N GLU A 4 -9.57 11.77 -5.50
CA GLU A 4 -10.14 13.12 -5.54
C GLU A 4 -11.06 13.39 -4.34
N GLU A 5 -11.59 12.35 -3.71
CA GLU A 5 -12.49 12.48 -2.56
C GLU A 5 -11.74 12.62 -1.24
N TYR A 6 -10.41 12.47 -1.22
CA TYR A 6 -9.63 12.43 0.02
C TYR A 6 -9.84 13.66 0.91
N ASP A 7 -9.99 14.86 0.34
CA ASP A 7 -10.20 16.10 1.10
C ASP A 7 -11.45 16.04 2.00
N SER A 8 -12.54 15.44 1.51
CA SER A 8 -13.77 15.25 2.29
C SER A 8 -13.58 14.34 3.51
N TYR A 9 -12.55 13.49 3.50
CA TYR A 9 -12.30 12.51 4.55
C TYR A 9 -11.18 12.93 5.50
N ILE A 10 -10.09 13.49 4.99
CA ILE A 10 -8.89 13.79 5.78
C ILE A 10 -8.43 15.26 5.67
N GLY A 11 -9.20 16.10 4.98
CA GLY A 11 -8.99 17.54 4.93
C GLY A 11 -9.33 18.23 6.26
N PRO A 12 -9.21 19.57 6.33
CA PRO A 12 -9.43 20.35 7.55
C PRO A 12 -10.80 20.13 8.20
N ASP A 13 -11.84 19.95 7.38
CA ASP A 13 -13.22 19.66 7.80
C ASP A 13 -13.61 18.19 7.55
N GLY A 14 -12.61 17.33 7.33
CA GLY A 14 -12.80 15.93 6.97
C GLY A 14 -13.36 15.07 8.11
N TYR A 15 -14.00 13.95 7.73
CA TYR A 15 -14.60 13.01 8.69
C TYR A 15 -13.60 12.34 9.64
N PHE A 16 -12.33 12.22 9.25
CA PHE A 16 -11.31 11.46 9.95
C PHE A 16 -10.00 12.23 10.04
N ASN A 17 -9.19 11.93 11.06
CA ASN A 17 -7.84 12.47 11.15
C ASN A 17 -6.85 11.74 10.23
N MET A 18 -7.16 10.52 9.81
CA MET A 18 -6.32 9.71 8.93
C MET A 18 -7.13 8.61 8.23
N ILE A 19 -6.70 8.21 7.03
CA ILE A 19 -7.16 7.01 6.33
C ILE A 19 -6.01 6.07 5.93
N PHE A 20 -6.35 4.81 5.73
CA PHE A 20 -5.50 3.83 5.02
C PHE A 20 -5.90 3.77 3.55
N ASP A 21 -4.92 3.81 2.67
CA ASP A 21 -5.15 3.65 1.24
C ASP A 21 -4.83 2.24 0.74
N PHE A 22 -5.76 1.69 -0.06
CA PHE A 22 -5.71 0.32 -0.57
C PHE A 22 -5.27 0.23 -2.04
N HIS A 23 -5.08 1.33 -2.78
CA HIS A 23 -4.80 1.24 -4.23
C HIS A 23 -3.56 0.40 -4.56
N ALA A 24 -2.48 0.56 -3.79
CA ALA A 24 -1.29 -0.26 -3.95
C ALA A 24 -1.44 -1.67 -3.34
N ALA A 25 -2.23 -1.79 -2.27
CA ALA A 25 -2.50 -3.07 -1.63
C ALA A 25 -3.34 -3.98 -2.53
N ASP A 26 -4.24 -3.45 -3.33
CA ASP A 26 -5.15 -4.18 -4.22
C ASP A 26 -4.64 -4.24 -5.67
N ILE A 27 -3.33 -4.05 -5.90
CA ILE A 27 -2.74 -3.96 -7.24
C ILE A 27 -2.99 -5.19 -8.13
N ASP A 28 -3.16 -6.35 -7.50
CA ASP A 28 -3.42 -7.65 -8.10
C ASP A 28 -4.91 -8.02 -8.13
N VAL A 29 -5.80 -7.13 -7.70
CA VAL A 29 -7.26 -7.35 -7.72
C VAL A 29 -7.88 -6.71 -8.95
N GLU A 30 -8.73 -7.44 -9.68
CA GLU A 30 -9.34 -6.95 -10.91
C GLU A 30 -10.29 -5.76 -10.68
N ASN A 31 -11.17 -5.87 -9.68
CA ASN A 31 -12.01 -4.78 -9.19
C ASN A 31 -12.52 -5.06 -7.76
N GLY A 32 -12.97 -4.01 -7.07
CA GLY A 32 -13.37 -4.10 -5.66
C GLY A 32 -14.58 -5.00 -5.36
N SER A 33 -15.42 -5.32 -6.36
CA SER A 33 -16.53 -6.27 -6.20
C SER A 33 -16.15 -7.72 -6.45
N GLU A 34 -15.02 -7.95 -7.13
CA GLU A 34 -14.52 -9.26 -7.53
C GLU A 34 -13.13 -9.49 -6.94
N TRP A 35 -12.98 -9.28 -5.64
CA TRP A 35 -11.73 -9.44 -4.90
C TRP A 35 -11.05 -10.80 -5.06
N PHE A 36 -11.81 -11.84 -5.44
CA PHE A 36 -11.30 -13.19 -5.70
C PHE A 36 -10.66 -13.34 -7.09
N LYS A 37 -10.88 -12.38 -8.01
CA LYS A 37 -10.28 -12.37 -9.33
C LYS A 37 -8.97 -11.59 -9.30
N GLN A 38 -7.90 -12.30 -9.61
CA GLN A 38 -6.57 -11.71 -9.73
C GLN A 38 -6.35 -11.15 -11.13
N ARG A 39 -5.62 -10.05 -11.23
CA ARG A 39 -5.08 -9.51 -12.47
C ARG A 39 -3.56 -9.49 -12.43
N ASP A 40 -2.95 -9.57 -13.62
CA ASP A 40 -1.53 -9.28 -13.76
C ASP A 40 -1.27 -7.80 -13.57
N TRP A 41 -0.13 -7.49 -12.96
CA TRP A 41 0.37 -6.15 -12.74
C TRP A 41 1.90 -6.13 -12.92
N ASN A 42 2.46 -4.94 -13.06
CA ASN A 42 3.90 -4.72 -13.13
C ASN A 42 4.40 -3.69 -12.12
N VAL A 43 5.71 -3.69 -11.87
CA VAL A 43 6.35 -2.82 -10.86
C VAL A 43 6.12 -1.33 -11.11
N ARG A 44 5.97 -0.92 -12.38
CA ARG A 44 5.67 0.48 -12.72
C ARG A 44 4.27 0.86 -12.23
N GLU A 45 3.26 0.02 -12.45
CA GLU A 45 1.89 0.25 -11.96
C GLU A 45 1.86 0.33 -10.43
N PHE A 46 2.54 -0.59 -9.75
CA PHE A 46 2.63 -0.56 -8.28
C PHE A 46 3.26 0.73 -7.75
N ARG A 47 4.37 1.17 -8.37
CA ARG A 47 5.03 2.45 -8.05
C ARG A 47 4.10 3.64 -8.31
N GLU A 48 3.38 3.63 -9.42
CA GLU A 48 2.45 4.71 -9.79
C GLU A 48 1.28 4.80 -8.82
N ALA A 49 0.72 3.68 -8.37
CA ALA A 49 -0.32 3.62 -7.34
C ALA A 49 0.17 4.22 -6.02
N LEU A 50 1.33 3.79 -5.52
CA LEU A 50 1.93 4.33 -4.30
C LEU A 50 2.12 5.85 -4.37
N PHE A 51 2.71 6.34 -5.47
CA PHE A 51 2.95 7.77 -5.62
C PHE A 51 1.68 8.59 -5.89
N ALA A 52 0.64 8.00 -6.48
CA ALA A 52 -0.65 8.66 -6.64
C ALA A 52 -1.29 8.93 -5.27
N SER A 53 -1.33 7.93 -4.39
CA SER A 53 -1.85 8.08 -3.04
C SER A 53 -1.03 9.08 -2.23
N GLN A 54 0.31 9.05 -2.34
CA GLN A 54 1.17 10.04 -1.69
C GLN A 54 0.88 11.48 -2.14
N ARG A 55 0.76 11.72 -3.45
CA ARG A 55 0.41 13.05 -3.99
C ARG A 55 -0.97 13.51 -3.49
N ALA A 56 -1.94 12.60 -3.43
CA ALA A 56 -3.27 12.90 -2.90
C ALA A 56 -3.22 13.26 -1.41
N PHE A 57 -2.47 12.52 -0.59
CA PHE A 57 -2.26 12.86 0.82
C PHE A 57 -1.60 14.23 1.01
N TYR A 58 -0.60 14.59 0.18
CA TYR A 58 0.03 15.90 0.27
C TYR A 58 -0.94 17.06 0.06
N GLN A 59 -1.99 16.86 -0.74
CA GLN A 59 -2.99 17.88 -1.04
C GLN A 59 -4.13 17.88 -0.03
N ALA A 60 -4.56 16.71 0.44
CA ALA A 60 -5.74 16.57 1.30
C ALA A 60 -5.40 16.61 2.80
N GLY A 61 -4.49 15.76 3.29
CA GLY A 61 -4.30 15.60 4.73
C GLY A 61 -3.36 14.49 5.15
N TRP A 62 -3.74 13.73 6.19
CA TRP A 62 -2.95 12.59 6.64
C TRP A 62 -3.55 11.28 6.15
N GLY A 63 -2.77 10.49 5.42
CA GLY A 63 -3.07 9.10 5.16
C GLY A 63 -1.79 8.29 4.99
N THR A 64 -1.92 6.98 4.94
CA THR A 64 -0.80 6.05 4.77
C THR A 64 -1.13 4.97 3.75
N THR A 65 -0.12 4.56 2.99
CA THR A 65 -0.17 3.30 2.25
C THR A 65 0.30 2.17 3.18
N PHE A 66 0.06 0.92 2.78
CA PHE A 66 0.59 -0.26 3.44
C PHE A 66 0.84 -1.36 2.42
N ILE A 67 1.78 -2.26 2.72
CA ILE A 67 2.09 -3.42 1.87
C ILE A 67 1.70 -4.75 2.52
N GLU A 68 1.33 -4.73 3.81
CA GLU A 68 0.93 -5.92 4.55
C GLU A 68 -0.01 -5.53 5.70
N ASN A 69 -1.06 -6.32 5.90
CA ASN A 69 -1.92 -6.30 7.08
C ASN A 69 -2.46 -7.73 7.33
N HIS A 70 -3.52 -7.89 8.12
CA HIS A 70 -4.11 -9.20 8.42
C HIS A 70 -5.04 -9.73 7.33
N ASP A 71 -5.51 -8.86 6.43
CA ASP A 71 -6.46 -9.19 5.36
C ASP A 71 -5.76 -9.43 4.01
N GLN A 72 -4.53 -8.96 3.87
CA GLN A 72 -3.72 -9.06 2.65
C GLN A 72 -2.73 -10.23 2.75
N PRO A 73 -2.36 -10.87 1.61
CA PRO A 73 -1.25 -11.81 1.56
C PRO A 73 0.06 -11.19 2.08
N ARG A 74 1.00 -12.04 2.49
CA ARG A 74 2.35 -11.58 2.88
C ARG A 74 3.00 -10.80 1.73
N ALA A 75 3.59 -9.66 2.04
CA ALA A 75 4.15 -8.76 1.02
C ALA A 75 5.23 -9.43 0.17
N LEU A 76 6.07 -10.29 0.78
CA LEU A 76 7.12 -11.02 0.08
C LEU A 76 6.55 -11.94 -1.01
N SER A 77 5.54 -12.74 -0.67
CA SER A 77 4.91 -13.67 -1.61
C SER A 77 4.11 -12.94 -2.70
N LYS A 78 3.53 -11.79 -2.37
CA LYS A 78 2.72 -10.98 -3.29
C LYS A 78 3.56 -10.17 -4.28
N LEU A 79 4.55 -9.43 -3.78
CA LEU A 79 5.26 -8.40 -4.54
C LEU A 79 6.56 -8.90 -5.18
N ILE A 80 7.14 -10.00 -4.70
CA ILE A 80 8.33 -10.63 -5.28
C ILE A 80 7.92 -11.90 -6.02
N ARG A 81 7.76 -11.79 -7.35
CA ARG A 81 7.35 -12.90 -8.22
C ARG A 81 8.49 -13.88 -8.55
N ASP A 82 9.74 -13.44 -8.42
CA ASP A 82 10.91 -14.28 -8.64
C ASP A 82 11.22 -15.09 -7.36
N ALA A 83 11.13 -16.41 -7.48
CA ALA A 83 11.32 -17.34 -6.37
C ALA A 83 12.71 -17.25 -5.75
N ASP A 84 13.73 -16.87 -6.54
CA ASP A 84 15.12 -16.73 -6.06
C ASP A 84 15.27 -15.56 -5.08
N TYR A 85 14.32 -14.63 -5.06
CA TYR A 85 14.30 -13.47 -4.17
C TYR A 85 13.20 -13.54 -3.10
N GLN A 86 12.46 -14.65 -2.99
CA GLN A 86 11.54 -14.88 -1.86
C GLN A 86 12.30 -15.33 -0.60
N ASN A 87 13.23 -14.49 -0.17
CA ASN A 87 14.12 -14.70 0.96
C ASN A 87 14.40 -13.38 1.68
N ASP A 88 15.37 -13.38 2.59
CA ASP A 88 15.79 -12.21 3.35
C ASP A 88 16.19 -11.01 2.48
N VAL A 89 16.75 -11.23 1.29
CA VAL A 89 17.15 -10.14 0.39
C VAL A 89 15.91 -9.44 -0.14
N GLY A 90 14.93 -10.18 -0.65
CA GLY A 90 13.66 -9.61 -1.10
C GLY A 90 12.87 -8.96 0.03
N ALA A 91 12.83 -9.59 1.20
CA ALA A 91 12.17 -9.03 2.39
C ALA A 91 12.80 -7.70 2.81
N LYS A 92 14.13 -7.62 2.86
CA LYS A 92 14.87 -6.39 3.19
C LYS A 92 14.71 -5.32 2.11
N ALA A 93 14.65 -5.71 0.84
CA ALA A 93 14.40 -4.76 -0.26
C ALA A 93 13.00 -4.13 -0.15
N LEU A 94 11.96 -4.93 0.11
CA LEU A 94 10.61 -4.43 0.37
C LEU A 94 10.55 -3.54 1.62
N ALA A 95 11.20 -3.97 2.70
CA ALA A 95 11.29 -3.18 3.93
C ALA A 95 11.99 -1.84 3.67
N ALA A 96 13.11 -1.82 2.94
CA ALA A 96 13.81 -0.59 2.59
C ALA A 96 12.93 0.33 1.74
N MET A 97 12.30 -0.20 0.69
CA MET A 97 11.35 0.57 -0.13
C MET A 97 10.25 1.20 0.74
N TYR A 98 9.63 0.42 1.62
CA TYR A 98 8.58 0.90 2.52
C TYR A 98 9.11 1.94 3.50
N PHE A 99 10.23 1.68 4.19
CA PHE A 99 10.82 2.54 5.23
C PHE A 99 11.52 3.81 4.73
N PHE A 100 11.82 3.90 3.45
CA PHE A 100 12.40 5.11 2.85
C PHE A 100 11.45 5.86 1.91
N MET A 101 10.22 5.39 1.74
CA MET A 101 9.17 6.15 1.05
C MET A 101 8.83 7.46 1.80
N PRO A 102 8.60 8.60 1.12
CA PRO A 102 8.25 9.86 1.78
C PRO A 102 6.76 9.92 2.21
N GLU A 103 6.29 8.93 2.97
CA GLU A 103 4.93 8.91 3.53
C GLU A 103 4.88 9.37 4.99
N ARG A 104 3.74 9.91 5.45
CA ARG A 104 3.49 10.19 6.87
C ARG A 104 3.05 8.89 7.55
N ARG A 105 4.02 8.18 8.13
CA ARG A 105 3.94 6.75 8.49
C ARG A 105 2.99 6.41 9.64
N LEU A 106 2.29 5.29 9.49
CA LEU A 106 1.75 4.50 10.60
C LEU A 106 2.55 3.19 10.75
N PHE A 107 2.92 2.83 11.99
CA PHE A 107 3.54 1.55 12.32
C PHE A 107 2.48 0.58 12.86
N ILE A 108 2.20 -0.49 12.13
CA ILE A 108 1.49 -1.66 12.67
C ILE A 108 2.54 -2.68 13.05
N ARG A 109 2.62 -3.03 14.35
CA ARG A 109 3.61 -3.98 14.88
C ARG A 109 3.39 -5.36 14.26
N ALA A 110 4.26 -5.76 13.33
CA ALA A 110 4.36 -7.15 12.90
C ALA A 110 4.94 -7.99 14.05
N ARG A 111 4.39 -9.18 14.28
CA ARG A 111 4.99 -10.15 15.21
C ARG A 111 6.40 -10.49 14.71
N SER A 112 7.37 -10.47 15.61
CA SER A 112 8.67 -11.08 15.40
C SER A 112 8.47 -12.56 15.06
N TRP A 113 9.03 -13.01 13.94
CA TRP A 113 9.08 -14.43 13.61
C TRP A 113 10.16 -15.09 14.48
N GLY A 114 9.75 -16.08 15.26
CA GLY A 114 10.56 -17.24 15.58
C GLY A 114 10.17 -18.35 14.64
#